data_AF-A0A5B7CGW5-F1
#
_entry.id   AF-A0A5B7CGW5-F1
#
_cell.length_a   1.000
_cell.length_b   1.000
_cell.length_c   1.000
_cell.angle_alpha   90.00
_cell.angle_beta   90.00
_cell.angle_gamma   90.00
#
_symmetry.space_group_name_H-M   'P 1'
#
loop_
_entity.id
_entity.type
_entity.pdbx_description
1 polymer ?
#
loop_
_entity_poly.entity_id
_entity_poly.type
_entity_poly.pdbx_seq_one_letter_code
_entity_poly.pdbx_strand_id
1 'polypeptide(L)'
;MSQALSGRTSVIRVGVVPGLFTGAIMESGTTLSPWAKGRDFLATAQAVAERFDCPTLPTDDLVACLQTVGAHLLDMSYFTLYVRPNTDL
;
A
#
# COMPACT_ATOMS: atom_id res chain seq x y z
N MET A 1 -10.12 32.64 -6.85
CA MET A 1 -9.09 32.66 -5.80
C MET A 1 -8.67 31.21 -5.56
N SER A 2 -7.64 30.75 -6.27
CA SER A 2 -7.22 29.34 -6.23
C SER A 2 -6.34 29.10 -5.01
N GLN A 3 -6.83 28.29 -4.06
CA GLN A 3 -6.03 27.81 -2.96
C GLN A 3 -5.09 26.73 -3.49
N ALA A 4 -3.80 27.06 -3.59
CA ALA A 4 -2.73 26.08 -3.76
C ALA A 4 -2.58 25.32 -2.44
N LEU A 5 -3.35 24.24 -2.28
CA LEU A 5 -3.14 23.28 -1.21
C LEU A 5 -1.77 22.65 -1.43
N SER A 6 -0.81 23.03 -0.59
CA SER A 6 0.53 22.46 -0.50
C SER A 6 0.48 21.01 0.02
N GLY A 7 -0.18 20.13 -0.72
CA GLY A 7 -0.11 18.69 -0.56
C GLY A 7 1.21 18.20 -1.15
N ARG A 8 2.11 17.67 -0.33
CA ARG A 8 3.35 17.05 -0.80
C ARG A 8 3.03 15.62 -1.24
N THR A 9 3.01 15.35 -2.54
CA THR A 9 2.79 14.00 -3.11
C THR A 9 3.99 13.09 -2.87
N SER A 10 3.77 11.80 -2.61
CA SER A 10 4.81 10.80 -2.32
C SER A 10 5.90 10.75 -3.39
N VAL A 11 5.55 10.71 -4.68
CA VAL A 11 6.55 10.60 -5.75
C VAL A 11 7.47 11.83 -5.79
N ILE A 12 6.94 13.04 -5.60
CA ILE A 12 7.72 14.29 -5.65
C ILE A 12 8.79 14.34 -4.55
N ARG A 13 8.62 13.58 -3.46
CA ARG A 13 9.57 13.52 -2.34
C ARG A 13 10.45 12.26 -2.32
N VAL A 14 10.35 11.37 -3.30
CA VAL A 14 11.24 10.22 -3.37
C VAL A 14 12.65 10.72 -3.73
N GLY A 15 13.64 10.47 -2.87
CA GLY A 15 15.02 10.92 -3.05
C GLY A 15 15.71 10.38 -4.32
N VAL A 16 15.08 9.41 -5.00
CA VAL A 16 15.55 8.78 -6.24
C VAL A 16 15.03 9.48 -7.50
N VAL A 17 14.08 10.42 -7.40
CA VAL A 17 13.50 11.11 -8.58
C VAL A 17 13.87 12.60 -8.78
N PRO A 18 14.96 13.16 -8.22
CA PRO A 18 15.27 14.57 -8.45
C PRO A 18 15.55 14.82 -9.94
N GLY A 19 14.92 15.87 -10.49
CA GLY A 19 15.08 16.26 -11.90
C GLY A 19 14.24 15.45 -12.90
N LEU A 20 13.42 14.50 -12.45
CA LEU A 20 12.57 13.70 -13.33
C LEU A 20 11.24 14.39 -13.70
N PHE A 21 10.78 15.31 -12.85
CA PHE A 21 9.50 16.02 -13.02
C PHE A 21 9.66 17.53 -12.79
N THR A 22 9.07 18.33 -13.68
CA THR A 22 9.06 19.81 -13.58
C THR A 22 7.85 20.33 -12.81
N GLY A 23 6.80 19.53 -12.66
CA GLY A 23 5.56 19.89 -11.96
C GLY A 23 4.67 18.67 -11.72
N ALA A 24 3.60 18.85 -10.95
CA ALA A 24 2.63 17.80 -10.66
C ALA A 24 1.22 18.37 -10.50
N ILE A 25 0.22 17.60 -10.94
CA ILE A 25 -1.20 17.87 -10.72
C ILE A 25 -1.74 16.71 -9.87
N MET A 26 -2.44 17.05 -8.79
CA MET A 26 -3.11 16.08 -7.92
C MET A 26 -4.62 16.23 -8.10
N GLU A 27 -5.27 15.20 -8.64
CA GLU A 27 -6.73 15.17 -8.82
C GLU A 27 -7.33 14.12 -7.88
N SER A 28 -8.34 14.51 -7.11
CA SER A 28 -9.13 13.64 -6.20
C SER A 28 -8.33 12.79 -5.21
N GLY A 29 -7.05 13.12 -4.99
CA GLY A 29 -6.18 12.36 -4.09
C GLY A 29 -4.86 13.06 -3.82
N THR A 30 -4.38 12.93 -2.58
CA THR A 30 -3.06 13.40 -2.15
C THR A 30 -2.41 12.31 -1.30
N THR A 31 -1.11 12.38 -1.05
CA THR A 31 -0.45 11.37 -0.21
C THR A 31 -0.54 11.63 1.28
N LEU A 32 -1.19 12.73 1.65
CA LEU A 32 -1.65 12.97 3.01
C LEU A 32 -3.06 12.43 3.26
N SER A 33 -3.74 11.96 2.20
CA SER A 33 -5.04 11.33 2.37
C SER A 33 -4.91 10.08 3.28
N PRO A 34 -5.85 9.85 4.21
CA PRO A 34 -5.73 8.80 5.22
C PRO A 34 -5.67 7.38 4.64
N TRP A 35 -6.18 7.19 3.43
CA TRP A 35 -6.14 5.93 2.68
C TRP A 35 -4.87 5.76 1.82
N ALA A 36 -4.08 6.82 1.62
CA ALA A 36 -2.89 6.79 0.76
C ALA A 36 -1.67 6.17 1.44
N LYS A 37 -1.67 6.09 2.77
CA LYS A 37 -0.63 5.41 3.56
C LYS A 37 -1.24 4.20 4.24
N GLY A 38 -0.79 3.01 3.87
CA GLY A 38 -1.17 1.79 4.58
C GLY A 38 -0.73 1.83 6.04
N ARG A 39 -1.48 1.11 6.88
CA ARG A 39 -1.23 0.91 8.32
C ARG A 39 -1.00 -0.58 8.55
N ASP A 40 -0.22 -0.89 9.59
CA ASP A 40 -0.06 -2.26 10.11
C ASP A 40 0.35 -3.33 9.07
N PHE A 41 1.25 -2.96 8.15
CA PHE A 41 1.68 -3.81 7.03
C PHE A 41 2.14 -5.20 7.45
N LEU A 42 2.85 -5.31 8.58
CA LEU A 42 3.34 -6.60 9.07
C LEU A 42 2.18 -7.52 9.47
N ALA A 43 1.19 -6.99 10.21
CA ALA A 43 0.03 -7.77 10.63
C ALA A 43 -0.81 -8.21 9.42
N THR A 44 -0.98 -7.33 8.42
CA THR A 44 -1.64 -7.70 7.17
C THR A 44 -0.86 -8.77 6.41
N ALA A 45 0.46 -8.65 6.32
CA ALA A 45 1.30 -9.63 5.65
C ALA A 45 1.25 -10.99 6.35
N GLN A 46 1.23 -11.01 7.69
CA GLN A 46 1.09 -12.23 8.49
C GLN A 46 -0.28 -12.89 8.30
N ALA A 47 -1.37 -12.11 8.29
CA ALA A 47 -2.72 -12.63 8.03
C ALA A 47 -2.86 -13.24 6.62
N VAL A 48 -2.18 -12.66 5.63
CA VAL A 48 -2.10 -13.25 4.28
C VAL A 48 -1.27 -14.53 4.31
N ALA A 49 -0.12 -14.53 5.01
CA ALA A 49 0.74 -15.70 5.12
C ALA A 49 0.02 -16.90 5.78
N GLU A 50 -0.74 -16.67 6.86
CA GLU A 50 -1.55 -17.71 7.52
C GLU A 50 -2.55 -18.38 6.57
N ARG A 51 -3.11 -17.63 5.61
CA ARG A 51 -4.05 -18.17 4.62
C ARG A 51 -3.39 -19.11 3.60
N PHE A 52 -2.10 -18.90 3.33
CA PHE A 52 -1.31 -19.69 2.37
C PHE A 52 -0.39 -20.71 3.06
N ASP A 53 -0.57 -20.91 4.37
CA ASP A 53 0.28 -21.80 5.19
C ASP A 53 1.77 -21.43 5.11
N CYS A 54 2.05 -20.13 4.94
CA CYS A 54 3.39 -19.58 4.92
C CYS A 54 3.86 -19.24 6.34
N PRO A 55 5.18 -19.36 6.62
CA PRO A 55 5.73 -18.94 7.91
C PRO A 55 5.49 -17.45 8.14
N THR A 56 5.03 -17.09 9.33
CA THR A 56 4.82 -15.67 9.72
C THR A 56 6.09 -14.99 10.18
N LEU A 57 7.07 -15.79 10.62
CA LEU A 57 8.40 -15.41 11.09
C LEU A 57 9.39 -16.54 10.70
N PRO A 58 10.63 -16.21 10.30
CA PRO A 58 11.20 -14.87 10.10
C PRO A 58 10.64 -14.16 8.85
N THR A 59 10.75 -12.82 8.81
CA THR A 59 10.17 -12.01 7.72
C THR A 59 10.76 -12.33 6.35
N ASP A 60 12.04 -12.74 6.29
CA ASP A 60 12.68 -13.14 5.04
C ASP A 60 12.04 -14.41 4.46
N ASP A 61 11.74 -15.40 5.30
CA ASP A 61 11.07 -16.65 4.90
C ASP A 61 9.60 -16.40 4.53
N LEU A 62 8.92 -15.48 5.24
CA LEU A 62 7.58 -15.03 4.88
C LEU A 62 7.56 -14.45 3.46
N VAL A 63 8.50 -13.55 3.14
CA VAL A 63 8.58 -12.92 1.81
C VAL A 63 8.92 -13.95 0.75
N ALA A 64 9.89 -14.82 1.02
CA ALA A 64 10.26 -15.89 0.10
C ALA A 64 9.08 -16.82 -0.20
N CYS A 65 8.30 -17.20 0.82
CA CYS A 65 7.11 -18.03 0.66
C CYS A 65 6.02 -17.31 -0.17
N LEU A 66 5.69 -16.06 0.19
CA LEU A 66 4.66 -15.29 -0.52
C LEU A 66 5.02 -15.04 -1.99
N GLN A 67 6.31 -14.89 -2.32
CA GLN A 67 6.79 -14.74 -3.70
C GLN A 67 6.57 -15.99 -4.57
N THR A 68 6.43 -17.17 -3.96
CA THR A 68 6.10 -18.42 -4.68
C THR A 68 4.61 -18.58 -4.95
N VAL A 69 3.76 -17.88 -4.20
CA VAL A 69 2.31 -17.93 -4.37
C VAL A 69 1.93 -17.20 -5.66
N GLY A 70 1.03 -17.79 -6.46
CA GLY A 70 0.54 -17.16 -7.67
C GLY A 70 -0.11 -15.80 -7.38
N ALA A 71 0.31 -14.76 -8.10
CA ALA A 71 -0.14 -13.38 -7.87
C ALA A 71 -1.67 -13.22 -7.86
N HIS A 72 -2.39 -13.99 -8.69
CA HIS A 72 -3.84 -13.97 -8.74
C HIS A 72 -4.49 -14.47 -7.42
N LEU A 73 -3.88 -15.44 -6.75
CA LEU A 73 -4.37 -15.95 -5.46
C LEU A 73 -4.14 -14.92 -4.36
N LEU A 74 -3.00 -14.23 -4.38
CA LEU A 74 -2.72 -13.13 -3.44
C LEU A 74 -3.73 -11.99 -3.61
N ASP A 75 -4.04 -11.59 -4.84
CA ASP A 75 -5.03 -10.55 -5.14
C ASP A 75 -6.43 -10.91 -4.61
N MET A 76 -6.88 -12.15 -4.84
CA MET A 76 -8.16 -12.64 -4.31
C MET A 76 -8.20 -12.63 -2.77
N SER A 77 -7.07 -12.94 -2.12
CA SER A 77 -6.97 -12.89 -0.65
C SER A 77 -7.08 -11.45 -0.13
N TYR A 78 -6.50 -10.48 -0.83
CA TYR A 78 -6.50 -9.07 -0.47
C TYR A 78 -7.91 -8.46 -0.54
N PHE A 79 -8.70 -8.77 -1.58
CA PHE A 79 -10.09 -8.32 -1.68
C PHE A 79 -10.93 -8.80 -0.49
N THR A 80 -10.68 -10.03 -0.04
CA THR A 80 -11.42 -10.62 1.11
C THR A 80 -11.05 -9.94 2.42
N LEU A 81 -9.77 -9.61 2.63
CA LEU A 81 -9.27 -9.08 3.90
C LEU A 81 -9.40 -7.55 4.01
N TYR A 82 -9.45 -6.84 2.87
CA TYR A 82 -9.37 -5.38 2.85
C TYR A 82 -10.63 -4.67 2.31
N VAL A 83 -11.49 -5.34 1.52
CA VAL A 83 -12.54 -4.65 0.72
C VAL A 83 -13.98 -4.80 1.26
N ARG A 84 -14.25 -5.32 2.48
CA ARG A 84 -15.58 -5.15 3.12
C ARG A 84 -15.55 -5.14 4.67
N PRO A 85 -16.40 -4.33 5.35
CA PRO A 85 -17.31 -3.26 4.89
C PRO A 85 -16.94 -1.88 5.47
N ASN A 86 -17.52 -0.82 4.91
CA ASN A 86 -17.55 0.51 5.51
C ASN A 86 -17.97 0.41 7.00
N THR A 87 -17.09 0.85 7.89
CA THR A 87 -17.46 1.33 9.22
C THR A 87 -17.08 2.81 9.28
N ASP A 88 -18.12 3.63 9.13
CA ASP A 88 -18.32 5.02 9.56
C ASP A 88 -17.20 6.05 9.31
N LEU A 89 -17.44 6.86 8.28
CA LEU A 89 -17.42 8.32 8.43
C LEU A 89 -18.84 8.77 8.78
#